data_AF-A0A7C5WED8-F1
#
_entry.id   AF-A0A7C5WED8-F1
#
_cell.length_a   1.000
_cell.length_b   1.000
_cell.length_c   1.000
_cell.angle_alpha   90.00
_cell.angle_beta   90.00
_cell.angle_gamma   90.00
#
_symmetry.space_group_name_H-M   'P 1'
#
loop_
_entity.id
_entity.type
_entity.pdbx_description
1 polymer ?
#
loop_
_entity_poly.entity_id
_entity_poly.type
_entity_poly.pdbx_seq_one_letter_code
_entity_poly.pdbx_strand_id
1 'polypeptide(L)' 'GVAAVHGAAFGASPNFRVSYATSTQALKEACTRLQRFCAALR' A
#
# COMPACT_ATOMS: atom_id res chain seq x y z
N GLY A 1 -5.49 -8.15 -5.08
CA GLY A 1 -4.68 -7.77 -3.90
C GLY A 1 -3.78 -6.59 -4.20
N VAL A 2 -3.01 -6.13 -3.21
CA VAL A 2 -1.94 -5.11 -3.34
C VAL A 2 -0.71 -5.66 -2.62
N ALA A 3 0.44 -5.70 -3.28
CA ALA A 3 1.69 -6.09 -2.67
C ALA A 3 2.43 -4.85 -2.15
N ALA A 4 2.90 -4.90 -0.90
CA ALA A 4 3.68 -3.85 -0.26
C ALA A 4 4.78 -4.46 0.62
N VAL A 5 5.80 -3.68 0.96
CA VAL A 5 6.90 -4.13 1.83
C VAL A 5 6.68 -3.56 3.24
N HIS A 6 6.77 -4.41 4.27
CA HIS A 6 6.67 -3.96 5.66
C HIS A 6 7.84 -3.02 6.00
N GLY A 7 7.55 -1.85 6.55
CA GLY A 7 8.56 -0.84 6.89
C GLY A 7 9.56 -1.27 7.95
N ALA A 8 9.27 -2.32 8.73
CA ALA A 8 10.22 -2.92 9.66
C ALA A 8 11.48 -3.44 8.95
N ALA A 9 11.37 -3.85 7.67
CA ALA A 9 12.52 -4.21 6.85
C ALA A 9 13.50 -3.05 6.59
N PHE A 10 13.09 -1.81 6.88
CA PHE A 10 13.87 -0.58 6.72
C PHE A 10 13.96 0.25 8.01
N GLY A 11 13.66 -0.32 9.19
CA GLY A 11 13.70 0.40 10.47
C GLY A 11 12.60 1.45 10.66
N ALA A 12 11.55 1.44 9.84
CA ALA A 12 10.49 2.46 9.81
C ALA A 12 9.13 1.94 10.31
N SER A 13 9.12 1.04 11.30
CA SER A 13 7.88 0.57 11.92
C SER A 13 7.09 1.75 12.53
N PRO A 14 5.75 1.83 12.39
CA PRO A 14 4.81 0.82 11.88
C PRO A 14 4.43 0.95 10.39
N ASN A 15 5.23 1.65 9.58
CA ASN A 15 4.85 1.97 8.20
C ASN A 15 4.99 0.77 7.22
N PHE A 16 4.54 0.96 5.98
CA PHE A 16 4.81 0.08 4.84
C PHE A 16 5.18 0.91 3.60
N ARG A 17 5.91 0.30 2.66
CA ARG A 17 6.38 0.95 1.43
C ARG A 17 5.63 0.42 0.21
N VAL A 18 5.17 1.34 -0.64
CA VAL A 18 4.55 1.05 -1.95
C VAL A 18 5.45 1.58 -3.07
N SER A 19 5.69 0.77 -4.09
CA SER A 19 6.37 1.24 -5.30
C SER A 19 5.40 2.03 -6.18
N TYR A 20 5.81 3.21 -6.63
CA TYR A 20 5.07 4.03 -7.59
C TYR A 20 5.62 3.91 -9.02
N ALA A 21 6.70 3.13 -9.23
CA ALA A 21 7.31 2.89 -10.54
C ALA A 21 6.47 1.89 -11.37
N THR A 22 5.25 2.30 -11.71
CA THR A 22 4.25 1.56 -12.51
C THR A 22 3.29 2.55 -13.17
N SER A 23 2.25 2.08 -13.86
CA SER A 23 1.27 2.98 -14.50
C SER A 23 0.41 3.71 -13.46
N THR A 24 0.04 4.96 -13.75
CA THR A 24 -0.86 5.76 -12.92
C THR A 24 -2.19 5.04 -12.67
N GLN A 25 -2.67 4.27 -13.65
CA GLN A 25 -3.90 3.48 -13.51
C GLN A 25 -3.75 2.38 -12.46
N ALA A 26 -2.66 1.60 -12.52
CA ALA A 26 -2.38 0.56 -11.53
C ALA A 26 -2.21 1.14 -10.12
N LEU A 27 -1.52 2.29 -10.00
CA LEU A 27 -1.34 2.98 -8.72
C LEU A 27 -2.68 3.47 -8.13
N LYS A 28 -3.55 4.07 -8.95
CA LYS A 28 -4.89 4.51 -8.54
C LYS A 28 -5.75 3.34 -8.05
N GLU A 29 -5.71 2.21 -8.77
CA GLU A 29 -6.44 1.02 -8.38
C GLU A 29 -5.92 0.42 -7.06
N ALA A 30 -4.59 0.38 -6.88
CA ALA A 30 -3.97 -0.04 -5.63
C ALA A 30 -4.39 0.84 -4.45
N CYS A 31 -4.35 2.17 -4.61
CA CYS A 31 -4.82 3.11 -3.58
C CYS A 31 -6.31 2.90 -3.23
N THR A 32 -7.17 2.70 -4.24
CA THR A 32 -8.60 2.42 -4.02
C THR A 32 -8.81 1.15 -3.19
N ARG A 33 -8.04 0.09 -3.49
CA ARG A 33 -8.11 -1.18 -2.75
C ARG A 33 -7.62 -1.02 -1.31
N LEU A 34 -6.53 -0.27 -1.09
CA LEU A 34 -6.01 0.03 0.25
C LEU A 34 -7.02 0.81 1.08
N GLN A 35 -7.67 1.83 0.50
CA GLN A 35 -8.72 2.60 1.18
C GLN A 35 -9.89 1.72 1.62
N ARG A 36 -10.37 0.82 0.74
CA ARG A 36 -11.44 -0.14 1.08
C ARG A 36 -11.04 -1.09 2.20
N PHE A 37 -9.82 -1.61 2.17
CA PHE A 37 -9.28 -2.48 3.21
C PHE A 37 -9.28 -1.76 4.57
N CYS A 38 -8.66 -0.58 4.65
CA CYS A 38 -8.60 0.18 5.91
C CYS A 38 -10.01 0.58 6.41
N ALA A 39 -10.94 0.92 5.51
CA ALA A 39 -12.31 1.24 5.89
C ALA A 39 -13.09 0.04 6.49
N ALA A 40 -12.70 -1.19 6.13
CA ALA A 40 -13.29 -2.42 6.67
C ALA A 40 -12.71 -2.86 8.02
N LEU A 41 -11.61 -2.24 8.48
CA LEU A 41 -10.93 -2.56 9.75
C LEU A 41 -11.46 -1.76 10.96
N ARG A 42 -12.70 -1.25 10.87
CA ARG A 42 -13.35 -0.59 12.02
C ARG A 42 -13.70 -1.58 13.11
#